data_AF-A0A7C6EBB3-F1
#
_entry.id   AF-A0A7C6EBB3-F1
#
_cell.length_a   1.000
_cell.length_b   1.000
_cell.length_c   1.000
_cell.angle_alpha   90.00
_cell.angle_beta   90.00
_cell.angle_gamma   90.00
#
_symmetry.space_group_name_H-M   'P 1'
#
loop_
_entity.id
_entity.type
_entity.pdbx_description
1 polymer ?
#
loop_
_entity_poly.entity_id
_entity_poly.type
_entity_poly.pdbx_seq_one_letter_code
_entity_poly.pdbx_strand_id
1 'polypeptide(L)' 'RIRRAYVVSSQARAMEVLTEMRHRGEHLAVVKDETNKVIGIVTLEDLVEELVGEIRSED' A
#
# COMPACT_ATOMS: atom_id res chain seq x y z
N ARG A 1 -18.02 -11.21 3.65
CA ARG A 1 -18.12 -11.43 2.18
C ARG A 1 -16.73 -11.29 1.57
N ILE A 2 -16.38 -12.14 0.61
CA ILE A 2 -15.12 -11.97 -0.15
C ILE A 2 -15.32 -10.83 -1.15
N ARG A 3 -14.32 -9.96 -1.27
CA ARG A 3 -14.32 -8.80 -2.17
C ARG A 3 -13.04 -8.79 -3.00
N ARG A 4 -13.10 -8.19 -4.19
CA ARG A 4 -11.91 -8.02 -5.03
C ARG A 4 -10.91 -7.14 -4.29
N ALA A 5 -9.65 -7.57 -4.22
CA ALA A 5 -8.58 -6.76 -3.67
C ALA A 5 -8.15 -5.67 -4.67
N TYR A 6 -7.76 -4.50 -4.16
CA TYR A 6 -7.02 -3.51 -4.92
C TYR A 6 -5.62 -4.07 -5.24
N VAL A 7 -5.13 -3.81 -6.46
CA VAL A 7 -3.87 -4.37 -6.96
C VAL A 7 -3.01 -3.21 -7.44
N VAL A 8 -1.73 -3.24 -7.07
CA VAL A 8 -0.73 -2.23 -7.42
C VAL A 8 0.50 -2.88 -8.04
N SER A 9 1.22 -2.11 -8.86
CA SER A 9 2.52 -2.51 -9.40
C SER A 9 3.60 -2.34 -8.33
N SER A 10 4.58 -3.24 -8.31
CA SER A 10 5.80 -3.13 -7.51
C SER A 10 6.65 -1.90 -7.84
N GLN A 11 6.43 -1.29 -9.02
CA GLN A 11 7.11 -0.09 -9.48
C GLN A 11 6.30 1.20 -9.22
N ALA A 12 5.10 1.09 -8.62
CA ALA A 12 4.27 2.26 -8.31
C ALA A 12 4.92 3.13 -7.23
N ARG A 13 4.72 4.45 -7.32
CA ARG A 13 5.23 5.36 -6.28
C ARG A 13 4.37 5.28 -5.02
N ALA A 14 5.01 5.22 -3.86
CA ALA A 14 4.33 5.12 -2.56
C ALA A 14 3.25 6.20 -2.35
N MET A 15 3.54 7.46 -2.70
CA MET A 15 2.58 8.57 -2.61
C MET A 15 1.32 8.38 -3.47
N GLU A 16 1.47 7.79 -4.65
CA GLU A 16 0.36 7.53 -5.56
C GLU A 16 -0.53 6.40 -5.01
N VAL A 17 0.11 5.32 -4.52
CA VAL A 17 -0.58 4.20 -3.89
C VAL A 17 -1.33 4.66 -2.64
N LEU A 18 -0.70 5.46 -1.77
CA LEU A 18 -1.32 6.05 -0.58
C LEU A 18 -2.56 6.86 -0.97
N THR A 19 -2.45 7.71 -1.98
CA THR A 19 -3.55 8.57 -2.43
C THR A 19 -4.73 7.76 -2.95
N GLU A 20 -4.47 6.75 -3.79
CA GLU A 20 -5.49 5.85 -4.33
C GLU A 20 -6.16 5.00 -3.24
N MET A 21 -5.38 4.43 -2.32
CA MET A 21 -5.90 3.63 -1.21
C MET A 21 -6.85 4.46 -0.32
N ARG A 22 -6.46 5.70 0.00
CA ARG A 22 -7.32 6.65 0.74
C ARG A 22 -8.59 7.00 -0.02
N HIS A 23 -8.50 7.25 -1.33
CA HIS A 23 -9.67 7.58 -2.15
C HIS A 23 -10.65 6.41 -2.25
N ARG A 24 -10.13 5.17 -2.31
CA ARG A 24 -10.93 3.94 -2.41
C ARG A 24 -11.47 3.44 -1.07
N GLY A 25 -10.95 3.95 0.06
CA GLY A 25 -11.24 3.40 1.39
C GLY A 25 -10.67 1.99 1.59
N GLU A 26 -9.54 1.71 0.95
CA GLU A 26 -8.89 0.40 0.94
C GLU A 26 -7.63 0.42 1.80
N HIS A 27 -7.60 -0.41 2.84
CA HIS A 27 -6.45 -0.47 3.76
C HIS A 27 -5.39 -1.50 3.36
N LEU A 28 -5.68 -2.33 2.34
CA LEU A 28 -4.79 -3.39 1.89
C LEU A 28 -4.78 -3.47 0.36
N ALA A 29 -3.59 -3.56 -0.21
CA ALA A 29 -3.38 -3.79 -1.63
C ALA A 29 -2.48 -5.00 -1.87
N VAL A 30 -2.75 -5.74 -2.94
CA VAL A 30 -1.89 -6.82 -3.42
C VAL A 30 -0.85 -6.23 -4.38
N VAL A 31 0.42 -6.52 -4.15
CA VAL A 31 1.52 -6.04 -4.99
C VAL A 31 1.86 -7.09 -6.04
N LYS A 32 1.89 -6.69 -7.30
CA LYS A 32 2.31 -7.52 -8.43
C LYS A 32 3.55 -6.96 -9.11
N ASP A 33 4.40 -7.86 -9.59
CA ASP A 33 5.48 -7.51 -10.50
C ASP A 33 5.00 -7.36 -11.96
N GLU A 34 5.92 -7.02 -12.86
CA GLU A 34 5.67 -6.88 -14.29
C GLU A 34 5.22 -8.17 -14.98
N THR A 35 5.48 -9.33 -14.37
CA THR A 35 5.04 -10.64 -14.85
C THR A 35 3.64 -11.01 -14.36
N ASN A 36 2.95 -10.10 -13.66
CA ASN A 36 1.66 -10.28 -12.99
C ASN A 36 1.69 -11.27 -11.81
N LYS A 37 2.88 -11.67 -11.34
CA LYS A 37 3.04 -12.52 -10.18
C LYS A 37 2.80 -11.69 -8.93
N VAL A 38 2.09 -12.27 -7.95
CA VAL A 38 1.96 -11.66 -6.62
C VAL A 38 3.30 -11.80 -5.91
N ILE A 39 3.88 -10.67 -5.53
CA ILE A 39 5.16 -10.63 -4.80
C ILE A 39 4.96 -10.25 -3.33
N GLY A 40 3.79 -9.73 -2.97
CA GLY A 40 3.48 -9.34 -1.59
C GLY A 40 2.18 -8.58 -1.44
N ILE A 41 2.05 -7.93 -0.29
CA ILE A 41 0.97 -7.01 0.05
C ILE A 41 1.58 -5.72 0.60
N VAL A 42 0.80 -4.66 0.59
CA VAL A 42 1.13 -3.40 1.27
C VAL A 42 -0.11 -2.89 2.01
N THR A 43 0.09 -2.36 3.21
CA THR A 43 -0.99 -1.75 4.00
C THR A 43 -0.94 -0.23 3.90
N LEU A 44 -2.06 0.40 4.22
CA LEU A 44 -2.14 1.86 4.27
C LEU A 44 -1.21 2.42 5.35
N GLU A 45 -1.13 1.71 6.48
CA GLU A 45 -0.33 2.03 7.65
C GLU A 45 1.17 2.05 7.32
N ASP A 46 1.68 1.01 6.65
CA ASP A 46 3.09 0.95 6.22
C ASP A 46 3.44 2.11 5.28
N LEU A 47 2.55 2.45 4.35
CA LEU A 47 2.78 3.57 3.42
C LEU A 47 2.81 4.93 4.13
N VAL A 48 1.97 5.10 5.16
CA VAL A 48 1.98 6.31 5.97
C VAL A 48 3.28 6.40 6.78
N GLU A 49 3.69 5.30 7.40
CA GLU A 49 4.94 5.22 8.18
C GLU A 49 6.17 5.53 7.32
N GLU A 50 6.28 4.96 6.12
CA GLU A 50 7.41 5.21 5.21
C GLU A 50 7.52 6.69 4.78
N LEU A 51 6.38 7.40 4.70
CA LEU A 51 6.34 8.79 4.23
C LEU A 51 6.48 9.81 5.35
N VAL A 52 5.95 9.51 6.53
CA VAL A 52 5.99 10.39 7.70
C VAL A 52 7.23 10.11 8.56
N GLY A 53 7.77 8.89 8.50
CA GLY A 53 8.73 8.34 9.45
C GLY A 53 8.04 7.87 10.73
N GLU A 54 8.77 7.10 11.54
CA GLU A 54 8.37 6.87 12.93
C GLU A 54 8.26 8.23 13.61
N ILE A 55 7.05 8.64 14.00
CA ILE A 55 6.93 9.65 15.06
C ILE A 55 7.44 8.94 16.30
N ARG A 56 8.76 9.00 16.51
CA ARG A 56 9.43 8.47 17.68
C ARG A 56 8.79 9.14 18.89
N SER A 57 7.84 8.45 19.51
CA SER A 57 7.68 8.49 20.96
C SER A 57 8.84 7.70 21.54
N GLU A 58 10.04 8.24 21.38
CA GLU A 58 11.09 7.99 22.35
C GLU A 58 10.80 9.00 23.46
N ASP A 59 10.25 8.48 24.56
CA ASP A 59 10.14 9.21 25.82
C ASP A 59 11.49 9.78 26.28
#